data_AF-A0A7S3B9U9-F1
#
_entry.id   AF-A0A7S3B9U9-F1
#
_cell.length_a   1.000
_cell.length_b   1.000
_cell.length_c   1.000
_cell.angle_alpha   90.00
_cell.angle_beta   90.00
_cell.angle_gamma   90.00
#
_symmetry.space_group_name_H-M   'P 1'
#
loop_
_entity.id
_entity.type
_entity.pdbx_description
1 polymer ?
#
loop_
_entity_poly.entity_id
_entity_poly.type
_entity_poly.pdbx_seq_one_letter_code
_entity_poly.pdbx_strand_id
1 'polypeptide(L)'
;MSSPTERRRVQRSTHPPKVAQGHGVTFLHGAFASQLPDLHAKLLSLAIRAHDHSSWRLINESQLTVRTIELLDYVLAADSLGWHVDEQSAVTMLVMLSSPTDFEGGQLEHEVRGQLDPVAAKMELGDITVYRSHQAHRVTPLTAGRRRVMAIELWHGEPGSSHGSGIQGGPSRESAGSDPPSAADELPMEDGIRRGRPHRPFGQCPV
;
A
#
# COMPACT_ATOMS: atom_id res chain seq x y z
N MET A 1 19.55 61.06 13.47
CA MET A 1 19.84 59.79 14.16
C MET A 1 18.63 58.89 13.95
N SER A 2 18.70 57.99 12.97
CA SER A 2 17.56 57.18 12.52
C SER A 2 17.67 55.75 13.07
N SER A 3 16.64 55.29 13.78
CA SER A 3 16.49 53.91 14.25
C SER A 3 16.31 52.95 13.08
N PRO A 4 16.93 51.75 13.09
CA PRO A 4 16.67 50.74 12.07
C PRO A 4 15.39 49.96 12.40
N THR A 5 14.42 50.03 11.49
CA THR A 5 13.20 49.23 11.50
C THR A 5 13.54 47.74 11.36
N GLU A 6 13.21 46.97 12.40
CA GLU A 6 13.33 45.52 12.43
C GLU A 6 12.46 44.88 11.34
N ARG A 7 13.10 44.35 10.28
CA ARG A 7 12.41 43.54 9.29
C ARG A 7 12.10 42.19 9.92
N ARG A 8 10.86 42.05 10.41
CA ARG A 8 10.31 40.77 10.88
C ARG A 8 10.42 39.74 9.75
N ARG A 9 11.37 38.80 9.89
CA ARG A 9 11.54 37.67 8.98
C ARG A 9 10.25 36.84 9.05
N VAL A 10 9.46 36.85 7.98
CA VAL A 10 8.34 35.91 7.82
C VAL A 10 8.94 34.52 7.90
N GLN A 11 8.63 33.79 8.98
CA GLN A 11 8.95 32.38 9.09
C GLN A 11 8.30 31.68 7.91
N ARG A 12 9.12 31.10 7.02
CA ARG A 12 8.62 30.13 6.04
C ARG A 12 8.05 28.97 6.85
N SER A 13 6.76 28.72 6.70
CA SER A 13 6.16 27.47 7.15
C SER A 13 6.96 26.32 6.53
N THR A 14 7.47 25.42 7.36
CA THR A 14 8.27 24.25 6.98
C THR A 14 7.40 23.07 6.53
N HIS A 15 6.12 23.31 6.25
CA HIS A 15 5.21 22.27 5.80
C HIS A 15 5.13 22.31 4.28
N PRO A 16 5.52 21.23 3.57
CA PRO A 16 5.26 21.12 2.15
C PRO A 16 3.74 21.21 1.90
N PRO A 17 3.32 21.76 0.74
CA PRO A 17 1.91 21.94 0.43
C PRO A 17 1.16 20.61 0.53
N LYS A 18 0.17 20.53 1.43
CA LYS A 18 -0.88 19.53 1.43
C LYS A 18 -1.79 19.77 0.23
N VAL A 19 -1.44 19.22 -0.92
CA VAL A 19 -2.46 18.88 -1.93
C VAL A 19 -2.01 17.58 -2.58
N ALA A 20 -2.52 16.45 -2.08
CA ALA A 20 -2.60 15.27 -2.94
C ALA A 20 -3.63 15.63 -4.01
N GLN A 21 -3.18 15.89 -5.24
CA GLN A 21 -4.04 15.86 -6.41
C GLN A 21 -3.94 14.46 -6.97
N GLY A 22 -5.09 13.84 -7.26
CA GLY A 22 -5.16 12.42 -7.58
C GLY A 22 -4.55 12.08 -8.95
N HIS A 23 -4.84 10.88 -9.41
CA HIS A 23 -4.48 10.41 -10.74
C HIS A 23 -5.68 9.65 -11.31
N GLY A 24 -5.71 9.46 -12.62
CA GLY A 24 -6.69 8.57 -13.24
C GLY A 24 -6.39 7.12 -12.89
N VAL A 25 -7.43 6.34 -12.58
CA VAL A 25 -7.30 4.90 -12.28
C VAL A 25 -8.23 4.11 -13.20
N THR A 26 -7.69 3.12 -13.90
CA THR A 26 -8.50 2.11 -14.61
C THR A 26 -8.20 0.73 -14.03
N PHE A 27 -9.21 0.08 -13.47
CA PHE A 27 -9.11 -1.25 -12.91
C PHE A 27 -9.14 -2.32 -14.00
N LEU A 28 -8.12 -3.18 -14.03
CA LEU A 28 -7.95 -4.22 -15.05
C LEU A 28 -8.10 -5.65 -14.49
N HIS A 29 -8.07 -5.84 -13.17
CA HIS A 29 -7.99 -7.16 -12.53
C HIS A 29 -9.13 -8.13 -12.94
N GLY A 30 -10.33 -7.60 -13.24
CA GLY A 30 -11.47 -8.44 -13.64
C GLY A 30 -11.33 -9.13 -15.00
N ALA A 31 -10.45 -8.64 -15.88
CA ALA A 31 -10.26 -9.18 -17.24
C ALA A 31 -8.81 -9.58 -17.54
N PHE A 32 -7.83 -9.02 -16.84
CA PHE A 32 -6.41 -9.10 -17.19
C PHE A 32 -5.91 -10.54 -17.37
N ALA A 33 -6.18 -11.43 -16.40
CA ALA A 33 -5.73 -12.82 -16.46
C ALA A 33 -6.34 -13.60 -17.64
N SER A 34 -7.59 -13.31 -18.00
CA SER A 34 -8.27 -13.97 -19.12
C SER A 34 -7.82 -13.46 -20.49
N GLN A 35 -7.52 -12.16 -20.59
CA GLN A 35 -7.16 -11.51 -21.85
C GLN A 35 -5.66 -11.59 -22.13
N LEU A 36 -4.83 -11.61 -21.08
CA LEU A 36 -3.37 -11.60 -21.16
C LEU A 36 -2.76 -12.67 -20.23
N PRO A 37 -3.10 -13.96 -20.40
CA PRO A 37 -2.72 -15.02 -19.47
C PRO A 37 -1.20 -15.18 -19.32
N ASP A 38 -0.46 -15.09 -20.43
CA ASP A 38 1.01 -15.23 -20.41
C ASP A 38 1.69 -14.08 -19.69
N LEU A 39 1.19 -12.86 -19.89
CA LEU A 39 1.71 -11.68 -19.18
C LEU A 39 1.37 -11.76 -17.69
N HIS A 40 0.15 -12.18 -17.35
CA HIS A 40 -0.24 -12.40 -15.97
C HIS A 40 0.67 -13.42 -15.27
N ALA A 41 0.90 -14.59 -15.89
CA ALA A 41 1.83 -15.60 -15.36
C ALA A 41 3.26 -15.05 -15.23
N LYS A 42 3.74 -14.29 -16.22
CA LYS A 42 5.06 -13.65 -16.18
C LYS A 42 5.19 -12.67 -15.01
N LEU A 43 4.17 -11.84 -14.76
CA LEU A 43 4.17 -10.88 -13.66
C LEU A 43 4.21 -11.59 -12.29
N LEU A 44 3.41 -12.64 -12.09
CA LEU A 44 3.49 -13.45 -10.86
C LEU A 44 4.88 -14.08 -10.68
N SER A 45 5.48 -14.61 -11.75
CA SER A 45 6.84 -15.16 -11.69
C SER A 45 7.90 -14.11 -11.32
N LEU A 46 7.69 -12.85 -11.68
CA LEU A 46 8.59 -11.75 -11.35
C LEU A 46 8.46 -11.34 -9.88
N ALA A 47 7.24 -11.34 -9.34
CA ALA A 47 7.02 -11.12 -7.91
C ALA A 47 7.68 -12.20 -7.06
N ILE A 48 7.54 -13.48 -7.45
CA ILE A 48 8.18 -14.62 -6.77
C ILE A 48 9.70 -14.49 -6.82
N ARG A 49 10.27 -14.20 -8.00
CA ARG A 49 11.72 -13.95 -8.12
C ARG A 49 12.20 -12.79 -7.25
N ALA A 50 11.47 -11.66 -7.24
CA ALA A 50 11.81 -10.53 -6.39
C ALA A 50 11.77 -10.91 -4.90
N HIS A 51 10.80 -11.74 -4.50
CA HIS A 51 10.73 -12.31 -3.16
C HIS A 51 11.94 -13.20 -2.84
N ASP A 52 12.32 -14.13 -3.72
CA ASP A 52 13.45 -15.05 -3.53
C ASP A 52 14.79 -14.32 -3.42
N HIS A 53 14.93 -13.22 -4.16
CA HIS A 53 16.10 -12.34 -4.09
C HIS A 53 16.05 -11.37 -2.91
N SER A 54 14.98 -11.38 -2.12
CA SER A 54 14.80 -10.56 -0.92
C SER A 54 14.88 -11.39 0.36
N SER A 55 14.98 -10.72 1.50
CA SER A 55 14.84 -11.34 2.82
C SER A 55 13.43 -11.22 3.41
N TRP A 56 12.44 -10.81 2.61
CA TRP A 56 11.15 -10.36 3.14
C TRP A 56 10.27 -11.49 3.70
N ARG A 57 10.32 -12.70 3.11
CA ARG A 57 9.50 -13.86 3.52
C ARG A 57 7.99 -13.58 3.57
N LEU A 58 7.49 -12.76 2.63
CA LEU A 58 6.07 -12.33 2.58
C LEU A 58 5.19 -13.11 1.61
N ILE A 59 5.74 -13.84 0.65
CA ILE A 59 4.98 -14.57 -0.36
C ILE A 59 4.84 -16.03 0.07
N ASN A 60 3.61 -16.55 0.02
CA ASN A 60 3.36 -17.98 -0.07
C ASN A 60 2.88 -18.25 -1.50
N GLU A 61 3.74 -18.82 -2.33
CA GLU A 61 3.48 -18.99 -3.77
C GLU A 61 2.18 -19.73 -4.06
N SER A 62 1.86 -20.75 -3.23
CA SER A 62 0.65 -21.57 -3.40
C SER A 62 -0.66 -20.81 -3.15
N GLN A 63 -0.59 -19.65 -2.49
CA GLN A 63 -1.74 -18.81 -2.16
C GLN A 63 -1.67 -17.44 -2.85
N LEU A 64 -0.60 -17.14 -3.57
CA LEU A 64 -0.38 -15.83 -4.17
C LEU A 64 -1.38 -15.60 -5.29
N THR A 65 -2.15 -14.51 -5.19
CA THR A 65 -3.11 -14.10 -6.21
C THR A 65 -3.11 -12.58 -6.36
N VAL A 66 -3.72 -12.10 -7.44
CA VAL A 66 -3.91 -10.68 -7.70
C VAL A 66 -5.08 -10.16 -6.88
N ARG A 67 -4.85 -9.10 -6.09
CA ARG A 67 -5.91 -8.34 -5.41
C ARG A 67 -6.49 -7.31 -6.37
N THR A 68 -5.64 -6.48 -6.95
CA THR A 68 -6.01 -5.48 -7.95
C THR A 68 -4.88 -5.27 -8.96
N ILE A 69 -5.28 -4.79 -10.14
CA ILE A 69 -4.41 -4.30 -11.21
C ILE A 69 -5.00 -2.98 -11.64
N GLU A 70 -4.18 -1.94 -11.56
CA GLU A 70 -4.59 -0.56 -11.77
C GLU A 70 -3.67 0.08 -12.79
N LEU A 71 -4.24 0.56 -13.90
CA LEU A 71 -3.54 1.46 -14.79
C LEU A 71 -3.70 2.88 -14.23
N LEU A 72 -2.59 3.44 -13.75
CA LEU A 72 -2.52 4.77 -13.16
C LEU A 72 -2.04 5.78 -14.21
N ASP A 73 -2.75 6.89 -14.33
CA ASP A 73 -2.51 7.92 -15.34
C ASP A 73 -2.38 9.30 -14.67
N TYR A 74 -1.14 9.81 -14.64
CA TYR A 74 -0.80 11.12 -14.09
C TYR A 74 -0.62 12.07 -15.28
N VAL A 75 -1.48 13.07 -15.39
CA VAL A 75 -1.59 13.96 -16.57
C VAL A 75 -1.53 15.43 -16.17
N LEU A 76 -2.15 15.81 -15.06
CA LEU A 76 -2.20 17.21 -14.64
C LEU A 76 -0.96 17.55 -13.83
N ALA A 77 -0.51 18.80 -13.96
CA ALA A 77 0.51 19.32 -13.07
C ALA A 77 0.00 19.21 -11.62
N ALA A 78 0.88 18.72 -10.74
CA ALA A 78 0.67 18.34 -9.35
C ALA A 78 -0.11 17.05 -9.06
N ASP A 79 -0.53 16.29 -10.09
CA ASP A 79 -0.97 14.89 -9.91
C ASP A 79 0.11 14.12 -9.12
N SER A 80 -0.31 13.45 -8.06
CA SER A 80 0.54 12.83 -7.05
C SER A 80 -0.21 11.75 -6.29
N LEU A 81 0.52 11.06 -5.42
CA LEU A 81 -0.08 10.25 -4.38
C LEU A 81 0.75 10.46 -3.11
N GLY A 82 0.10 10.89 -2.03
CA GLY A 82 0.76 11.17 -0.76
C GLY A 82 1.40 9.93 -0.14
N TRP A 83 2.04 10.09 1.01
CA TRP A 83 2.56 8.96 1.79
C TRP A 83 1.42 8.03 2.20
N HIS A 84 1.54 6.75 1.86
CA HIS A 84 0.57 5.71 2.18
C HIS A 84 1.26 4.33 2.19
N VAL A 85 0.47 3.31 2.50
CA VAL A 85 0.81 1.90 2.33
C VAL A 85 -0.31 1.23 1.55
N ASP A 86 0.02 0.17 0.82
CA ASP A 86 -0.97 -0.63 0.10
C ASP A 86 -1.53 -1.67 1.07
N GLU A 87 -2.62 -1.31 1.74
CA GLU A 87 -3.22 -2.19 2.74
C GLU A 87 -3.75 -3.48 2.11
N GLN A 88 -3.78 -4.56 2.90
CA GLN A 88 -4.33 -5.87 2.50
C GLN A 88 -3.55 -6.61 1.40
N SER A 89 -2.35 -6.13 1.08
CA SER A 89 -1.44 -6.73 0.11
C SER A 89 -0.14 -7.18 0.79
N ALA A 90 0.47 -8.23 0.26
CA ALA A 90 1.77 -8.74 0.70
C ALA A 90 2.91 -7.96 0.02
N VAL A 91 2.84 -7.87 -1.31
CA VAL A 91 3.77 -7.11 -2.15
C VAL A 91 3.01 -6.36 -3.23
N THR A 92 3.56 -5.22 -3.63
CA THR A 92 3.07 -4.43 -4.75
C THR A 92 4.14 -4.40 -5.83
N MET A 93 3.73 -4.58 -7.08
CA MET A 93 4.56 -4.36 -8.25
C MET A 93 4.12 -3.08 -8.94
N LEU A 94 5.08 -2.26 -9.34
CA LEU A 94 4.82 -1.14 -10.23
C LEU A 94 5.57 -1.35 -11.55
N VAL A 95 4.83 -1.36 -12.66
CA VAL A 95 5.37 -1.43 -14.02
C VAL A 95 5.40 -0.02 -14.60
N MET A 96 6.58 0.43 -15.05
CA MET A 96 6.71 1.73 -15.71
C MET A 96 6.25 1.62 -17.17
N LEU A 97 5.27 2.45 -17.57
CA LEU A 97 4.70 2.46 -18.92
C LEU A 97 4.97 3.76 -19.69
N SER A 98 5.75 4.68 -19.10
CA SER A 98 6.23 5.91 -19.74
C SER A 98 7.76 5.91 -19.77
N SER A 99 8.37 6.58 -20.75
CA SER A 99 9.79 6.90 -20.67
C SER A 99 10.02 7.98 -19.60
N PRO A 100 11.12 7.94 -18.82
CA PRO A 100 11.47 9.04 -17.90
C PRO A 100 11.67 10.38 -18.60
N THR A 101 11.87 10.39 -19.93
CA THR A 101 11.95 11.61 -20.74
C THR A 101 10.58 12.22 -21.05
N ASP A 102 9.49 11.49 -20.83
CA ASP A 102 8.12 11.92 -21.15
C ASP A 102 7.46 12.73 -20.03
N PHE A 103 8.12 12.84 -18.87
CA PHE A 103 7.60 13.54 -17.70
C PHE A 103 8.70 14.07 -16.77
N GLU A 104 8.33 15.06 -15.95
CA GLU A 104 9.15 15.57 -14.86
C GLU A 104 8.39 15.43 -13.53
N GLY A 105 9.11 15.19 -12.43
CA GLY A 105 8.48 14.84 -11.14
C GLY A 105 7.96 13.41 -11.15
N GLY A 106 6.83 13.14 -10.48
CA GLY A 106 6.16 11.83 -10.56
C GLY A 106 6.99 10.64 -10.03
N GLN A 107 7.95 10.89 -9.15
CA GLN A 107 8.89 9.87 -8.69
C GLN A 107 8.24 8.98 -7.63
N LEU A 108 8.40 7.66 -7.77
CA LEU A 108 8.05 6.72 -6.72
C LEU A 108 9.13 6.77 -5.64
N GLU A 109 8.75 7.17 -4.44
CA GLU A 109 9.64 7.27 -3.29
C GLU A 109 9.19 6.37 -2.16
N HIS A 110 10.16 5.80 -1.44
CA HIS A 110 9.92 4.95 -0.28
C HIS A 110 10.63 5.47 0.96
N GLU A 111 9.99 5.29 2.12
CA GLU A 111 10.71 5.39 3.38
C GLU A 111 11.55 4.13 3.57
N VAL A 112 12.85 4.32 3.85
CA VAL A 112 13.80 3.22 4.07
C VAL A 112 14.40 3.38 5.45
N ARG A 113 14.21 2.35 6.30
CA ARG A 113 14.73 2.35 7.67
C ARG A 113 16.24 2.61 7.68
N GLY A 114 16.67 3.58 8.48
CA GLY A 114 18.07 3.96 8.60
C GLY A 114 18.54 5.00 7.58
N GLN A 115 17.64 5.46 6.70
CA GLN A 115 17.88 6.62 5.84
C GLN A 115 17.08 7.82 6.35
N LEU A 116 17.71 9.00 6.31
CA LEU A 116 17.06 10.25 6.71
C LEU A 116 16.12 10.77 5.60
N ASP A 117 16.52 10.57 4.35
CA ASP A 117 15.78 11.01 3.18
C ASP A 117 15.07 9.83 2.50
N PRO A 118 13.89 10.06 1.89
CA PRO A 118 13.24 9.09 1.03
C PRO A 118 14.13 8.60 -0.13
N VAL A 119 13.96 7.34 -0.50
CA VAL A 119 14.66 6.75 -1.65
C VAL A 119 13.74 6.70 -2.85
N ALA A 120 14.13 7.38 -3.94
CA ALA A 120 13.45 7.31 -5.22
C ALA A 120 13.84 6.04 -5.98
N ALA A 121 12.85 5.30 -6.49
CA ALA A 121 13.07 4.20 -7.41
C ALA A 121 13.38 4.76 -8.82
N LYS A 122 14.55 4.43 -9.35
CA LYS A 122 14.88 4.70 -10.76
C LYS A 122 14.26 3.60 -11.61
N MET A 123 13.46 3.98 -12.60
CA MET A 123 12.76 3.05 -13.49
C MET A 123 12.78 3.61 -14.91
N GLU A 124 13.13 2.76 -15.87
CA GLU A 124 12.99 3.02 -17.30
C GLU A 124 11.66 2.44 -17.83
N LEU A 125 11.30 2.76 -19.07
CA LEU A 125 10.12 2.17 -19.73
C LEU A 125 10.22 0.63 -19.73
N GLY A 126 9.21 -0.03 -19.17
CA GLY A 126 9.12 -1.49 -19.09
C GLY A 126 9.76 -2.08 -17.82
N ASP A 127 10.45 -1.27 -17.01
CA ASP A 127 10.98 -1.74 -15.73
C ASP A 127 9.85 -2.06 -14.75
N ILE A 128 10.17 -2.98 -13.84
CA ILE A 128 9.30 -3.41 -12.76
C ILE A 128 10.06 -3.22 -11.46
N THR A 129 9.44 -2.49 -10.54
CA THR A 129 9.87 -2.48 -9.14
C THR A 129 8.86 -3.26 -8.32
N VAL A 130 9.37 -4.03 -7.37
CA VAL A 130 8.55 -4.79 -6.42
C VAL A 130 8.93 -4.31 -5.03
N TYR A 131 7.95 -4.05 -4.18
CA TYR A 131 8.16 -3.60 -2.83
C TYR A 131 7.14 -4.23 -1.88
N ARG A 132 7.45 -4.19 -0.58
CA ARG A 132 6.55 -4.67 0.46
C ARG A 132 5.39 -3.70 0.55
N SER A 133 4.16 -4.17 0.43
CA SER A 133 2.98 -3.30 0.41
C SER A 133 2.82 -2.46 1.68
N HIS A 134 3.27 -2.98 2.82
CA HIS A 134 3.30 -2.27 4.11
C HIS A 134 4.51 -1.33 4.30
N GLN A 135 5.32 -1.09 3.26
CA GLN A 135 6.37 -0.08 3.27
C GLN A 135 5.77 1.26 2.82
N ALA A 136 5.95 2.30 3.64
CA ALA A 136 5.45 3.63 3.32
C ALA A 136 6.10 4.15 2.03
N HIS A 137 5.26 4.56 1.09
CA HIS A 137 5.68 5.07 -0.21
C HIS A 137 4.76 6.19 -0.70
N ARG A 138 5.23 6.93 -1.70
CA ARG A 138 4.49 8.03 -2.33
C ARG A 138 4.85 8.17 -3.79
N VAL A 139 4.04 8.92 -4.53
CA VAL A 139 4.40 9.46 -5.85
C VAL A 139 4.51 10.96 -5.73
N THR A 140 5.71 11.51 -5.98
CA THR A 140 5.93 12.96 -5.92
C THR A 140 5.10 13.68 -6.99
N PRO A 141 4.76 14.96 -6.79
CA PRO A 141 4.01 15.74 -7.77
C PRO A 141 4.63 15.68 -9.16
N LEU A 142 3.79 15.40 -10.16
CA LEU A 142 4.11 15.59 -11.57
C LEU A 142 4.28 17.10 -11.83
N THR A 143 5.37 17.50 -12.47
CA THR A 143 5.60 18.93 -12.80
C THR A 143 5.42 19.21 -14.29
N ALA A 144 5.63 18.21 -15.15
CA ALA A 144 5.39 18.29 -16.58
C ALA A 144 5.17 16.90 -17.20
N GLY A 145 4.56 16.87 -18.39
CA GLY A 145 4.43 15.66 -19.19
C GLY A 145 3.32 14.72 -18.73
N ARG A 146 3.48 13.41 -19.01
CA ARG A 146 2.50 12.37 -18.65
C ARG A 146 3.20 11.11 -18.18
N ARG A 147 2.84 10.66 -16.99
CA ARG A 147 3.37 9.41 -16.40
C ARG A 147 2.28 8.37 -16.31
N ARG A 148 2.49 7.23 -16.96
CA ARG A 148 1.62 6.07 -16.89
C ARG A 148 2.35 4.90 -16.26
N VAL A 149 1.70 4.23 -15.33
CA VAL A 149 2.23 3.04 -14.66
C VAL A 149 1.11 2.03 -14.43
N MET A 150 1.47 0.77 -14.26
CA MET A 150 0.53 -0.26 -13.83
C MET A 150 0.93 -0.74 -12.43
N ALA A 151 0.06 -0.51 -11.46
CA ALA A 151 0.19 -1.07 -10.11
C ALA A 151 -0.50 -2.43 -10.05
N ILE A 152 0.18 -3.41 -9.49
CA ILE A 152 -0.34 -4.77 -9.30
C ILE A 152 -0.13 -5.11 -7.85
N GLU A 153 -1.21 -5.27 -7.13
CA GLU A 153 -1.19 -5.63 -5.74
C GLU A 153 -1.45 -7.12 -5.58
N LEU A 154 -0.55 -7.80 -4.88
CA LEU A 154 -0.59 -9.24 -4.68
C LEU A 154 -0.83 -9.56 -3.22
N TRP A 155 -1.73 -10.50 -2.97
CA TRP A 155 -2.14 -10.94 -1.64
C TRP A 155 -2.28 -12.46 -1.59
N HIS A 156 -2.54 -12.99 -0.40
CA HIS A 156 -2.80 -14.42 -0.22
C HIS A 156 -4.30 -14.66 -0.28
N GLY A 157 -4.75 -15.34 -1.32
CA GLY A 157 -6.13 -15.83 -1.41
C GLY A 157 -6.34 -17.08 -0.56
N GLU A 158 -7.59 -17.49 -0.41
CA GLU A 158 -7.88 -18.79 0.16
C GLU A 158 -7.36 -19.90 -0.77
N PRO A 159 -6.81 -21.00 -0.23
CA PRO A 159 -6.44 -22.15 -1.04
C PRO A 159 -7.64 -22.63 -1.87
N GLY A 160 -7.52 -22.57 -3.20
CA GLY A 160 -8.57 -23.03 -4.12
C GLY A 160 -9.65 -22.00 -4.48
N SER A 161 -9.58 -20.77 -3.98
CA SER A 161 -10.48 -19.70 -4.45
C SER A 161 -10.00 -19.15 -5.80
N SER A 162 -10.58 -19.62 -6.89
CA SER A 162 -10.50 -18.94 -8.18
C SER A 162 -11.44 -17.73 -8.16
N HIS A 163 -11.04 -16.66 -7.47
CA HIS A 163 -11.78 -15.39 -7.54
C HIS A 163 -11.47 -14.65 -8.85
N GLY A 164 -11.87 -15.27 -9.95
CA GLY A 164 -12.32 -14.53 -11.11
C GLY A 164 -13.73 -14.00 -10.81
N SER A 165 -13.93 -12.69 -11.01
CA SER A 165 -15.22 -11.98 -10.97
C SER A 165 -15.76 -11.57 -9.59
N GLY A 166 -15.58 -10.27 -9.27
CA GLY A 166 -16.68 -9.44 -8.78
C GLY A 166 -16.68 -9.09 -7.29
N ILE A 167 -16.01 -8.00 -6.92
CA ILE A 167 -16.53 -7.14 -5.84
C ILE A 167 -17.43 -6.11 -6.54
N GLN A 168 -18.72 -6.43 -6.67
CA GLN A 168 -19.75 -5.42 -6.94
C GLN A 168 -19.94 -4.63 -5.66
N GLY A 169 -19.57 -3.34 -5.68
CA GLY A 169 -20.00 -2.38 -4.66
C GLY A 169 -21.51 -2.18 -4.75
N GLY A 170 -22.26 -2.86 -3.87
CA GLY A 170 -23.67 -2.59 -3.58
C GLY A 170 -23.81 -1.75 -2.30
N PRO A 171 -24.84 -0.90 -2.19
CA PRO A 171 -24.85 0.23 -1.29
C PRO A 171 -25.03 -0.15 0.19
N SER A 172 -24.43 0.66 1.05
CA SER A 172 -24.56 0.67 2.51
C SER A 172 -26.02 0.47 2.93
N ARG A 173 -26.31 -0.64 3.59
CA ARG A 173 -27.56 -0.79 4.34
C ARG A 173 -27.45 0.00 5.63
N GLU A 174 -28.27 1.02 5.74
CA GLU A 174 -28.66 1.67 7.00
C GLU A 174 -29.05 0.60 8.03
N SER A 175 -28.47 0.72 9.22
CA SER A 175 -28.83 -0.08 10.38
C SER A 175 -30.26 0.24 10.81
N ALA A 176 -31.18 -0.69 10.56
CA ALA A 176 -32.47 -0.71 11.22
C ALA A 176 -32.27 -0.95 12.73
N GLY A 177 -32.88 -0.10 13.55
CA GLY A 177 -32.91 -0.25 15.00
C GLY A 177 -33.54 -1.58 15.42
N SER A 178 -33.04 -2.12 16.52
CA SER A 178 -33.69 -3.21 17.24
C SER A 178 -33.54 -2.90 18.73
N ASP A 179 -34.70 -2.80 19.38
CA ASP A 179 -34.87 -2.47 20.79
C ASP A 179 -34.14 -3.45 21.74
N PRO A 180 -33.73 -3.01 22.94
CA PRO A 180 -33.11 -3.88 23.94
C PRO A 180 -34.14 -4.77 24.66
N PRO A 181 -33.79 -6.03 25.00
CA PRO A 181 -34.64 -6.85 25.86
C PRO A 181 -34.58 -6.41 27.34
N SER A 182 -35.77 -6.41 27.93
CA SER A 182 -36.12 -6.13 29.33
C SER A 182 -35.45 -7.09 30.32
N ALA A 183 -35.10 -6.55 31.48
CA ALA A 183 -34.59 -7.25 32.65
C ALA A 183 -35.68 -8.05 33.40
N ALA A 184 -35.31 -9.24 33.87
CA ALA A 184 -35.73 -9.82 35.16
C ALA A 184 -34.86 -11.06 35.49
N ASP A 185 -34.66 -11.25 36.80
CA ASP A 185 -34.12 -12.43 37.51
C ASP A 185 -32.62 -12.48 37.90
N GLU A 186 -32.35 -11.82 39.03
CA GLU A 186 -31.71 -12.30 40.27
C GLU A 186 -30.39 -13.12 40.27
N LEU A 187 -29.32 -12.44 40.72
CA LEU A 187 -28.25 -12.73 41.73
C LEU A 187 -28.05 -14.15 42.33
N PRO A 188 -26.89 -14.51 42.94
CA PRO A 188 -25.82 -13.64 43.48
C PRO A 188 -24.35 -14.05 43.23
N MET A 189 -23.49 -13.13 43.68
CA MET A 189 -22.02 -13.21 43.77
C MET A 189 -21.52 -14.35 44.67
N GLU A 190 -20.40 -14.97 44.26
CA GLU A 190 -19.44 -15.56 45.20
C GLU A 190 -18.02 -15.09 44.91
N ASP A 191 -17.35 -14.73 46.00
CA ASP A 191 -15.95 -14.36 46.15
C ASP A 191 -15.00 -15.55 45.90
N GLY A 192 -13.85 -15.30 45.28
CA GLY A 192 -12.90 -16.37 44.96
C GLY A 192 -11.48 -15.92 44.64
N ILE A 193 -10.83 -15.24 45.58
CA ILE A 193 -9.36 -15.03 45.57
C ILE A 193 -8.64 -16.40 45.57
N ARG A 194 -7.68 -16.61 44.65
CA ARG A 194 -6.33 -17.18 44.94
C ARG A 194 -5.40 -17.29 43.70
N ARG A 195 -4.23 -16.65 43.82
CA ARG A 195 -2.84 -17.16 43.63
C ARG A 195 -2.62 -18.17 42.48
N GLY A 196 -1.71 -18.05 41.51
CA GLY A 196 -0.40 -17.41 41.45
C GLY A 196 0.64 -18.40 40.86
N ARG A 197 1.52 -17.90 39.98
CA ARG A 197 2.85 -18.45 39.50
C ARG A 197 2.87 -19.61 38.48
N PRO A 198 4.02 -19.86 37.80
CA PRO A 198 5.04 -18.93 37.27
C PRO A 198 5.53 -19.25 35.83
N HIS A 199 6.38 -18.33 35.33
CA HIS A 199 7.34 -18.46 34.22
C HIS A 199 7.97 -19.85 34.02
N ARG A 200 8.15 -20.23 32.74
CA ARG A 200 9.18 -21.18 32.29
C ARG A 200 10.23 -20.48 31.43
N PRO A 201 11.54 -20.74 31.63
CA PRO A 201 12.60 -20.24 30.77
C PRO A 201 13.04 -21.25 29.69
N PHE A 202 13.54 -20.68 28.59
CA PHE A 202 14.57 -21.13 27.65
C PHE A 202 14.95 -22.62 27.55
N GLY A 203 14.79 -23.18 26.34
CA GLY A 203 15.44 -24.41 25.88
C GLY A 203 16.31 -24.14 24.66
N GLN A 204 17.56 -24.60 24.72
CA GLN A 204 18.65 -24.42 23.77
C GLN A 204 18.52 -25.32 22.52
N CYS A 205 19.05 -24.86 21.39
CA CYS A 205 19.32 -25.65 20.20
C CYS A 205 20.66 -26.41 20.34
N PRO A 206 20.78 -27.65 19.84
CA PRO A 206 22.07 -28.31 19.69
C PRO A 206 22.77 -27.96 18.37
N VAL A 207 24.10 -28.09 18.45
CA VAL A 207 25.17 -27.92 17.45
C VAL A 207 25.10 -28.90 16.28
#